data_AF-A0A8T5HVH6-F1
#
_entry.id   AF-A0A8T5HVH6-F1
#
_cell.length_a   1.000
_cell.length_b   1.000
_cell.length_c   1.000
_cell.angle_alpha   90.00
_cell.angle_beta   90.00
_cell.angle_gamma   90.00
#
_symmetry.space_group_name_H-M   'P 1'
#
loop_
_entity.id
_entity.type
_entity.pdbx_description
1 polymer ?
#
loop_
_entity_poly.entity_id
_entity_poly.type
_entity_poly.pdbx_seq_one_letter_code
_entity_poly.pdbx_strand_id
1 'polypeptide(L)'
;MDDIQRLAVETIKLNKQAIVFVQSRASAEKTAEEISKLTNFQHPEMEEVVLKAASSSTKQCRRLSRCVRKGIAFHHAGLVQKQKDLIEDEFRSGKIKVICCTPTLAAGMSLPAYRVIIKSLKRFSGKWGMDWIPVLEYMQMAGRAGRPEFESFGEAIMIAKDEKDKEEIYDRYILGEPEEIYSKLAVEPVLRTYLLSLIASGIITDEKNMKEFFSKTFWASQFRDFKKLEMIMDKMLALLDEWKFVTISGADRIQDDFIVAKDLNKDNQEIRKLKATLLGKRVSELYLDPLTARHLLDCLQRFNEEKDSFSILQTISHTLEMRPLLRVRAKEQERIQEELVKNYDKLLQDEPSAFDLEYDEFINSIKTTLFFDAWINETNEDFLLENYDIRPGEIRVKIEIADWLLYASSELARVSMMSNNLIKEIHKLRIRVKNGVKEELLPLLKLKGVGRVRARKLVLNGLKDLGDLKRTDLTSLAQILGSKLAVDVYKQLGLEVKEIPKGTRKGQLSLEKF
;
A
#
# COMPACT_ATOMS: atom_id res chain seq x y z
N MET A 1 -32.20 -8.73 17.01
CA MET A 1 -31.54 -7.77 16.12
C MET A 1 -31.02 -6.63 16.95
N ASP A 2 -29.78 -6.20 16.70
CA ASP A 2 -29.26 -4.93 17.24
C ASP A 2 -29.84 -3.72 16.48
N ASP A 3 -29.56 -2.51 16.95
CA ASP A 3 -30.15 -1.29 16.37
C ASP A 3 -29.66 -1.02 14.94
N ILE A 4 -28.43 -1.42 14.62
CA ILE A 4 -27.85 -1.28 13.28
C ILE A 4 -28.60 -2.17 12.29
N GLN A 5 -28.84 -3.43 12.67
CA GLN A 5 -29.63 -4.37 11.90
C GLN A 5 -31.06 -3.86 11.71
N ARG A 6 -31.69 -3.28 12.76
CA ARG A 6 -33.03 -2.69 12.66
C ARG A 6 -33.07 -1.55 11.63
N LEU A 7 -32.15 -0.58 11.74
CA LEU A 7 -32.07 0.56 10.83
C LEU A 7 -31.77 0.14 9.39
N ALA A 8 -30.90 -0.86 9.19
CA ALA A 8 -30.60 -1.41 7.88
C ALA A 8 -31.83 -2.11 7.26
N VAL A 9 -32.52 -2.95 8.03
CA VAL A 9 -33.73 -3.65 7.57
C VAL A 9 -34.87 -2.66 7.27
N GLU A 10 -35.04 -1.63 8.10
CA GLU A 10 -36.00 -0.56 7.86
C GLU A 10 -35.69 0.17 6.55
N THR A 11 -34.43 0.55 6.32
CA THR A 11 -33.98 1.19 5.06
C THR A 11 -34.31 0.32 3.85
N ILE A 12 -34.06 -0.99 3.95
CA ILE A 12 -34.38 -1.96 2.90
C ILE A 12 -35.88 -2.03 2.64
N LYS A 13 -36.71 -2.04 3.70
CA LYS A 13 -38.19 -2.07 3.58
C LYS A 13 -38.74 -0.82 2.88
N LEU A 14 -38.07 0.32 3.03
CA LEU A 14 -38.40 1.54 2.29
C LEU A 14 -37.92 1.51 0.83
N ASN A 15 -37.31 0.40 0.37
CA ASN A 15 -36.63 0.28 -0.92
C ASN A 15 -35.51 1.32 -1.12
N LYS A 16 -34.89 1.77 -0.02
CA LYS A 16 -33.80 2.72 -0.02
C LYS A 16 -32.47 2.04 0.27
N GLN A 17 -31.38 2.80 0.24
CA GLN A 17 -30.03 2.31 0.42
C GLN A 17 -29.37 2.92 1.65
N ALA A 18 -28.50 2.16 2.31
CA ALA A 18 -27.75 2.62 3.47
C ALA A 18 -26.24 2.36 3.38
N ILE A 19 -25.46 3.24 4.01
CA ILE A 19 -24.04 3.02 4.28
C ILE A 19 -23.84 2.92 5.79
N VAL A 20 -23.24 1.83 6.25
CA VAL A 20 -22.91 1.59 7.65
C VAL A 20 -21.41 1.77 7.85
N PHE A 21 -21.00 2.84 8.52
CA PHE A 21 -19.60 3.07 8.88
C PHE A 21 -19.23 2.38 10.18
N VAL A 22 -18.11 1.66 10.18
CA VAL A 22 -17.59 0.92 11.33
C VAL A 22 -16.08 1.11 11.50
N GLN A 23 -15.57 0.90 12.71
CA GLN A 23 -14.18 1.20 13.09
C GLN A 23 -13.10 0.26 12.51
N SER A 24 -13.47 -0.93 12.05
CA SER A 24 -12.49 -1.93 11.62
C SER A 24 -13.02 -2.83 10.50
N ARG A 25 -12.08 -3.39 9.73
CA ARG A 25 -12.39 -4.32 8.63
C ARG A 25 -13.15 -5.55 9.11
N ALA A 26 -12.71 -6.14 10.23
CA ALA A 26 -13.40 -7.27 10.84
C ALA A 26 -14.84 -6.92 11.25
N SER A 27 -15.08 -5.71 11.76
CA SER A 27 -16.43 -5.23 12.06
C SER A 27 -17.25 -5.05 10.79
N ALA A 28 -16.65 -4.59 9.68
CA ALA A 28 -17.37 -4.38 8.42
C ALA A 28 -17.83 -5.73 7.85
N GLU A 29 -16.93 -6.70 7.80
CA GLU A 29 -17.23 -8.07 7.37
C GLU A 29 -18.32 -8.70 8.25
N LYS A 30 -18.19 -8.64 9.58
CA LYS A 30 -19.16 -9.20 10.52
C LYS A 30 -20.54 -8.55 10.40
N THR A 31 -20.60 -7.22 10.36
CA THR A 31 -21.88 -6.50 10.30
C THR A 31 -22.60 -6.73 8.96
N ALA A 32 -21.88 -6.79 7.84
CA ALA A 32 -22.47 -7.15 6.55
C ALA A 32 -23.02 -8.59 6.56
N GLU A 33 -22.28 -9.54 7.12
CA GLU A 33 -22.74 -10.93 7.22
C GLU A 33 -24.01 -11.06 8.08
N GLU A 34 -24.07 -10.34 9.20
CA GLU A 34 -25.23 -10.33 10.08
C GLU A 34 -26.46 -9.72 9.39
N ILE A 35 -26.31 -8.61 8.69
CA ILE A 35 -27.41 -7.98 7.93
C ILE A 35 -27.83 -8.87 6.76
N SER A 36 -26.90 -9.54 6.07
CA SER A 36 -27.20 -10.41 4.92
C SER A 36 -28.18 -11.54 5.27
N LYS A 37 -28.12 -12.05 6.50
CA LYS A 37 -29.02 -13.10 7.03
C LYS A 37 -30.46 -12.64 7.21
N LEU A 38 -30.69 -11.32 7.23
CA LEU A 38 -32.01 -10.71 7.45
C LEU A 38 -32.70 -10.31 6.13
N THR A 39 -32.14 -10.70 4.99
CA THR A 39 -32.65 -10.33 3.66
C THR A 39 -32.93 -11.56 2.78
N ASN A 40 -33.88 -11.40 1.86
CA ASN A 40 -34.31 -12.45 0.94
C ASN A 40 -33.86 -12.23 -0.51
N PHE A 41 -33.08 -11.17 -0.79
CA PHE A 41 -32.54 -10.94 -2.14
C PHE A 41 -31.70 -12.12 -2.62
N GLN A 42 -31.69 -12.37 -3.94
CA GLN A 42 -30.92 -13.43 -4.58
C GLN A 42 -30.29 -12.93 -5.88
N HIS A 43 -28.97 -12.75 -5.86
CA HIS A 43 -28.17 -12.26 -6.97
C HIS A 43 -26.98 -13.21 -7.25
N PRO A 44 -27.22 -14.43 -7.75
CA PRO A 44 -26.16 -15.40 -8.04
C PRO A 44 -25.15 -14.88 -9.07
N GLU A 45 -25.55 -13.98 -9.96
CA GLU A 45 -24.69 -13.34 -10.95
C GLU A 45 -23.58 -12.51 -10.29
N MET A 46 -23.89 -11.77 -9.21
CA MET A 46 -22.89 -10.97 -8.48
C MET A 46 -21.91 -11.86 -7.72
N GLU A 47 -22.38 -13.00 -7.20
CA GLU A 47 -21.54 -13.97 -6.50
C GLU A 47 -20.42 -14.50 -7.40
N GLU A 48 -20.76 -14.86 -8.64
CA GLU A 48 -19.82 -15.39 -9.62
C GLU A 48 -18.74 -14.35 -9.99
N VAL A 49 -19.13 -13.09 -10.18
CA VAL A 49 -18.19 -12.00 -10.49
C VAL A 49 -17.22 -11.76 -9.33
N VAL A 50 -17.69 -11.73 -8.08
CA VAL A 50 -16.81 -11.59 -6.90
C VAL A 50 -15.79 -12.72 -6.81
N LEU A 51 -16.21 -13.97 -7.06
CA LEU A 51 -15.33 -15.13 -6.98
C LEU A 51 -14.26 -15.14 -8.09
N LYS A 52 -14.57 -14.59 -9.27
CA LYS A 52 -13.66 -14.45 -10.41
C LYS A 52 -12.77 -13.20 -10.35
N ALA A 53 -13.11 -12.22 -9.51
CA ALA A 53 -12.38 -10.95 -9.41
C ALA A 53 -10.99 -11.09 -8.76
N ALA A 54 -10.79 -12.11 -7.93
CA ALA A 54 -9.52 -12.41 -7.26
C ALA A 54 -8.74 -13.52 -7.99
N SER A 55 -7.41 -13.51 -7.86
CA SER A 55 -6.49 -14.55 -8.36
C SER A 55 -6.81 -15.93 -7.79
N SER A 56 -7.31 -15.95 -6.55
CA SER A 56 -7.79 -17.13 -5.86
C SER A 56 -9.05 -16.77 -5.08
N SER A 57 -10.00 -17.71 -4.97
CA SER A 57 -11.19 -17.52 -4.14
C SER A 57 -10.80 -17.70 -2.66
N THR A 58 -10.24 -16.66 -2.04
CA THR A 58 -9.85 -16.68 -0.62
C THR A 58 -11.05 -16.80 0.31
N LYS A 59 -10.82 -17.08 1.60
CA LYS A 59 -11.88 -17.06 2.62
C LYS A 59 -12.67 -15.74 2.62
N GLN A 60 -11.99 -14.60 2.52
CA GLN A 60 -12.63 -13.29 2.45
C GLN A 60 -13.48 -13.14 1.17
N CYS A 61 -13.00 -13.61 0.01
CA CYS A 61 -13.78 -13.57 -1.23
C CYS A 61 -15.09 -14.35 -1.10
N ARG A 62 -15.05 -15.55 -0.49
CA ARG A 62 -16.26 -16.36 -0.24
C ARG A 62 -17.24 -15.70 0.73
N ARG A 63 -16.74 -14.99 1.73
CA ARG A 63 -17.58 -14.22 2.67
C ARG A 63 -18.27 -13.07 1.96
N LEU A 64 -17.52 -12.32 1.14
CA LEU A 64 -18.06 -11.23 0.33
C LEU A 64 -19.10 -11.76 -0.66
N SER A 65 -18.81 -12.85 -1.37
CA SER A 65 -19.69 -13.45 -2.39
C SER A 65 -21.07 -13.81 -1.81
N ARG A 66 -21.09 -14.39 -0.61
CA ARG A 66 -22.33 -14.71 0.13
C ARG A 66 -23.12 -13.46 0.53
N CYS A 67 -22.44 -12.39 0.93
CA CYS A 67 -23.09 -11.14 1.26
C CYS A 67 -23.71 -10.49 0.01
N VAL A 68 -22.94 -10.34 -1.07
CA VAL A 68 -23.43 -9.63 -2.28
C VAL A 68 -24.58 -10.37 -2.94
N ARG A 69 -24.61 -11.70 -2.88
CA ARG A 69 -25.75 -12.52 -3.32
C ARG A 69 -27.05 -12.10 -2.62
N LYS A 70 -26.95 -11.60 -1.40
CA LYS A 70 -28.05 -11.12 -0.55
C LYS A 70 -28.26 -9.60 -0.64
N GLY A 71 -27.64 -8.92 -1.61
CA GLY A 71 -27.78 -7.46 -1.77
C GLY A 71 -27.10 -6.64 -0.67
N ILE A 72 -26.16 -7.23 0.07
CA ILE A 72 -25.39 -6.58 1.15
C ILE A 72 -23.90 -6.73 0.84
N ALA A 73 -23.08 -5.71 1.12
CA ALA A 73 -21.65 -5.81 0.92
C ALA A 73 -20.87 -5.27 2.11
N PHE A 74 -19.62 -5.71 2.25
CA PHE A 74 -18.64 -4.99 3.05
C PHE A 74 -17.59 -4.36 2.15
N HIS A 75 -17.07 -3.19 2.51
CA HIS A 75 -16.08 -2.43 1.71
C HIS A 75 -14.95 -1.88 2.59
N HIS A 76 -13.72 -2.22 2.26
CA HIS A 76 -12.53 -1.72 2.96
C HIS A 76 -11.26 -1.96 2.13
N ALA A 77 -10.13 -1.39 2.57
CA ALA A 77 -8.82 -1.51 1.90
C ALA A 77 -8.34 -2.96 1.63
N GLY A 78 -8.78 -3.95 2.42
CA GLY A 78 -8.41 -5.36 2.22
C GLY A 78 -9.00 -6.04 0.98
N LEU A 79 -10.01 -5.44 0.32
CA LEU A 79 -10.58 -5.96 -0.92
C LEU A 79 -9.70 -5.62 -2.13
N VAL A 80 -9.74 -6.47 -3.15
CA VAL A 80 -9.08 -6.15 -4.43
C VAL A 80 -9.90 -5.13 -5.22
N GLN A 81 -9.24 -4.34 -6.08
CA GLN A 81 -9.91 -3.24 -6.81
C GLN A 81 -11.15 -3.70 -7.58
N LYS A 82 -11.06 -4.78 -8.35
CA LYS A 82 -12.20 -5.35 -9.09
C LYS A 82 -13.42 -5.70 -8.22
N GLN A 83 -13.22 -6.05 -6.95
CA GLN A 83 -14.33 -6.30 -6.02
C GLN A 83 -14.94 -4.99 -5.53
N LYS A 84 -14.10 -3.98 -5.27
CA LYS A 84 -14.55 -2.63 -4.91
C LYS A 84 -15.39 -2.04 -6.04
N ASP A 85 -14.87 -2.06 -7.27
CA ASP A 85 -15.57 -1.56 -8.47
C ASP A 85 -16.97 -2.20 -8.61
N LEU A 86 -17.05 -3.53 -8.49
CA LEU A 86 -18.33 -4.26 -8.54
C LEU A 86 -19.31 -3.81 -7.44
N ILE A 87 -18.84 -3.70 -6.20
CA ILE A 87 -19.70 -3.29 -5.08
C ILE A 87 -20.25 -1.89 -5.33
N GLU A 88 -19.42 -0.99 -5.84
CA GLU A 88 -19.77 0.40 -6.06
C GLU A 88 -20.74 0.57 -7.23
N ASP A 89 -20.50 -0.16 -8.33
CA ASP A 89 -21.38 -0.20 -9.50
C ASP A 89 -22.75 -0.79 -9.13
N GLU A 90 -22.77 -1.89 -8.38
CA GLU A 90 -24.01 -2.56 -8.00
C GLU A 90 -24.75 -1.87 -6.85
N PHE A 91 -24.06 -1.01 -6.09
CA PHE A 91 -24.71 -0.05 -5.21
C PHE A 91 -25.33 1.08 -6.02
N ARG A 92 -24.63 1.67 -6.99
CA ARG A 92 -25.21 2.69 -7.88
C ARG A 92 -26.42 2.16 -8.66
N SER A 93 -26.42 0.90 -9.07
CA SER A 93 -27.55 0.24 -9.74
C SER A 93 -28.74 -0.06 -8.81
N GLY A 94 -28.56 0.04 -7.50
CA GLY A 94 -29.58 -0.25 -6.49
C GLY A 94 -29.79 -1.73 -6.17
N LYS A 95 -28.97 -2.64 -6.73
CA LYS A 95 -28.99 -4.08 -6.38
C LYS A 95 -28.39 -4.34 -5.00
N ILE A 96 -27.28 -3.68 -4.66
CA ILE A 96 -26.76 -3.67 -3.30
C ILE A 96 -27.50 -2.59 -2.51
N LYS A 97 -28.20 -2.99 -1.45
CA LYS A 97 -28.98 -2.11 -0.59
C LYS A 97 -28.18 -1.54 0.57
N VAL A 98 -27.21 -2.29 1.09
CA VAL A 98 -26.41 -1.85 2.25
C VAL A 98 -24.94 -2.15 2.04
N ILE A 99 -24.09 -1.15 2.27
CA ILE A 99 -22.63 -1.31 2.36
C ILE A 99 -22.19 -1.10 3.80
N CYS A 100 -21.47 -2.07 4.38
CA CYS A 100 -20.77 -1.89 5.65
C CYS A 100 -19.29 -1.59 5.39
N CYS A 101 -18.76 -0.47 5.85
CA CYS A 101 -17.43 -0.04 5.43
C CYS A 101 -16.60 0.64 6.52
N THR A 102 -15.28 0.64 6.31
CA THR A 102 -14.36 1.50 7.07
C THR A 102 -14.43 2.95 6.54
N PRO A 103 -14.05 3.96 7.36
CA PRO A 103 -14.16 5.37 6.98
C PRO A 103 -13.45 5.78 5.68
N THR A 104 -12.49 4.97 5.21
CA THR A 104 -11.81 5.17 3.91
C THR A 104 -12.77 5.32 2.72
N LEU A 105 -13.99 4.76 2.78
CA LEU A 105 -14.99 4.95 1.73
C LEU A 105 -15.54 6.39 1.71
N ALA A 106 -15.58 7.07 2.86
CA ALA A 106 -16.17 8.40 3.00
C ALA A 106 -15.43 9.46 2.19
N ALA A 107 -14.12 9.35 2.01
CA ALA A 107 -13.30 10.30 1.25
C ALA A 107 -13.14 9.92 -0.23
N GLY A 108 -13.36 8.64 -0.60
CA GLY A 108 -12.84 8.09 -1.85
C GLY A 108 -13.70 8.29 -3.09
N MET A 109 -15.04 8.36 -2.97
CA MET A 109 -15.95 8.36 -4.14
C MET A 109 -17.32 8.95 -3.86
N SER A 110 -18.01 9.42 -4.91
CA SER A 110 -19.42 9.86 -4.84
C SER A 110 -20.38 8.67 -4.79
N LEU A 111 -20.62 8.14 -3.58
CA LEU A 111 -21.66 7.13 -3.31
C LEU A 111 -22.64 7.67 -2.26
N PRO A 112 -23.66 8.46 -2.67
CA PRO A 112 -24.70 8.89 -1.76
C PRO A 112 -25.65 7.73 -1.45
N ALA A 113 -26.19 7.71 -0.24
CA ALA A 113 -27.18 6.75 0.22
C ALA A 113 -28.32 7.51 0.91
N TYR A 114 -29.52 6.94 0.99
CA TYR A 114 -30.59 7.58 1.76
C TYR A 114 -30.20 7.73 3.23
N ARG A 115 -29.65 6.67 3.82
CA ARG A 115 -29.29 6.62 5.24
C ARG A 115 -27.80 6.32 5.42
N VAL A 116 -27.16 7.05 6.32
CA VAL A 116 -25.83 6.75 6.83
C VAL A 116 -25.97 6.35 8.30
N ILE A 117 -25.36 5.24 8.68
CA ILE A 117 -25.39 4.71 10.04
C ILE A 117 -23.95 4.62 10.54
N ILE A 118 -23.61 5.39 11.58
CA ILE A 118 -22.26 5.44 12.14
C ILE A 118 -22.24 4.62 13.42
N LYS A 119 -21.71 3.40 13.32
CA LYS A 119 -21.67 2.43 14.43
C LYS A 119 -20.71 2.85 15.54
N SER A 120 -19.61 3.47 15.17
CA SER A 120 -18.56 3.85 16.12
C SER A 120 -17.96 5.18 15.76
N LEU A 121 -17.94 6.05 16.75
CA LEU A 121 -17.35 7.38 16.71
C LEU A 121 -16.00 7.42 17.42
N LYS A 122 -15.48 6.27 17.87
CA LYS A 122 -14.16 6.15 18.49
C LYS A 122 -13.30 5.13 17.75
N ARG A 123 -12.02 5.44 17.57
CA ARG A 123 -11.01 4.54 16.97
C ARG A 123 -9.71 4.57 17.76
N PHE A 124 -8.93 3.50 17.63
CA PHE A 124 -7.63 3.43 18.30
C PHE A 124 -6.62 4.38 17.62
N SER A 125 -6.13 5.38 18.36
CA SER A 125 -5.18 6.40 17.92
C SER A 125 -3.73 6.09 18.36
N GLY A 126 -3.37 4.82 18.53
CA GLY A 126 -2.02 4.43 18.92
C GLY A 126 -1.69 4.88 20.35
N LYS A 127 -0.95 5.99 20.44
CA LYS A 127 -0.45 6.56 21.71
C LYS A 127 -1.57 6.98 22.68
N TRP A 128 -2.72 7.40 22.16
CA TRP A 128 -3.81 7.95 22.96
C TRP A 128 -4.93 6.94 23.28
N GLY A 129 -4.74 5.67 22.92
CA GLY A 129 -5.79 4.66 23.12
C GLY A 129 -6.99 4.87 22.20
N MET A 130 -8.19 4.64 22.70
CA MET A 130 -9.43 4.90 21.95
C MET A 130 -9.76 6.39 22.01
N ASP A 131 -9.79 7.04 20.85
CA ASP A 131 -10.05 8.47 20.71
C ASP A 131 -11.24 8.71 19.77
N TRP A 132 -11.89 9.86 19.92
CA TRP A 132 -12.96 10.30 19.03
C TRP A 132 -12.43 10.47 17.60
N ILE A 133 -13.26 10.16 16.61
CA ILE A 133 -12.95 10.53 15.23
C ILE A 133 -13.05 12.06 15.08
N PRO A 134 -12.31 12.66 14.13
CA PRO A 134 -12.44 14.08 13.87
C PRO A 134 -13.87 14.46 13.44
N VAL A 135 -14.34 15.64 13.83
CA VAL A 135 -15.63 16.19 13.42
C VAL A 135 -15.71 16.31 11.90
N LEU A 136 -14.61 16.71 11.25
CA LEU A 136 -14.55 16.74 9.78
C LEU A 136 -14.74 15.35 9.14
N GLU A 137 -14.27 14.28 9.79
CA GLU A 137 -14.45 12.90 9.32
C GLU A 137 -15.91 12.45 9.49
N TYR A 138 -16.53 12.81 10.62
CA TYR A 138 -17.98 12.64 10.82
C TYR A 138 -18.78 13.37 9.72
N MET A 139 -18.48 14.65 9.46
CA MET A 139 -19.20 15.44 8.46
C MET A 139 -19.07 14.84 7.05
N GLN A 140 -17.90 14.30 6.69
CA GLN A 140 -17.71 13.57 5.43
C GLN A 140 -18.56 12.29 5.35
N MET A 141 -18.70 11.55 6.47
CA MET A 141 -19.58 10.38 6.53
C MET A 141 -21.05 10.78 6.45
N ALA A 142 -21.48 11.72 7.30
CA ALA A 142 -22.86 12.20 7.36
C ALA A 142 -23.30 12.85 6.04
N GLY A 143 -22.43 13.59 5.37
CA GLY A 143 -22.68 14.19 4.05
C GLY A 143 -22.90 13.20 2.91
N ARG A 144 -22.73 11.89 3.14
CA ARG A 144 -23.13 10.83 2.21
C ARG A 144 -24.63 10.49 2.32
N ALA A 145 -25.33 10.99 3.34
CA ALA A 145 -26.76 10.81 3.51
C ALA A 145 -27.56 11.76 2.62
N GLY A 146 -28.59 11.23 1.96
CA GLY A 146 -29.39 11.92 0.96
C GLY A 146 -28.86 11.70 -0.44
N ARG A 147 -29.75 11.32 -1.36
CA ARG A 147 -29.45 11.20 -2.80
C ARG A 147 -30.17 12.34 -3.51
N PRO A 148 -29.47 13.42 -3.94
CA PRO A 148 -30.11 14.66 -4.40
C PRO A 148 -31.18 14.48 -5.48
N GLU A 149 -31.00 13.51 -6.39
CA GLU A 149 -31.94 13.25 -7.49
C GLU A 149 -33.09 12.30 -7.12
N PHE A 150 -33.03 11.62 -5.97
CA PHE A 150 -33.95 10.53 -5.61
C PHE A 150 -34.70 10.75 -4.30
N GLU A 151 -34.20 11.61 -3.41
CA GLU A 151 -34.70 11.74 -2.04
C GLU A 151 -34.90 13.22 -1.66
N SER A 152 -36.01 13.53 -0.98
CA SER A 152 -36.27 14.88 -0.45
C SER A 152 -35.46 15.20 0.82
N PHE A 153 -34.96 14.18 1.51
CA PHE A 153 -34.08 14.30 2.67
C PHE A 153 -33.21 13.04 2.83
N GLY A 154 -32.15 13.15 3.60
CA GLY A 154 -31.29 12.03 4.02
C GLY A 154 -31.19 11.95 5.53
N GLU A 155 -30.78 10.78 6.04
CA GLU A 155 -30.64 10.56 7.49
C GLU A 155 -29.21 10.12 7.82
N ALA A 156 -28.53 10.84 8.72
CA ALA A 156 -27.26 10.44 9.31
C ALA A 156 -27.48 10.10 10.78
N ILE A 157 -27.33 8.82 11.13
CA ILE A 157 -27.68 8.30 12.46
C ILE A 157 -26.42 7.79 13.16
N MET A 158 -26.20 8.28 14.38
CA MET A 158 -25.17 7.82 15.29
C MET A 158 -25.79 6.96 16.40
N ILE A 159 -25.08 5.92 16.85
CA ILE A 159 -25.55 5.04 17.91
C ILE A 159 -24.84 5.39 19.22
N ALA A 160 -25.60 5.93 20.18
CA ALA A 160 -25.14 6.18 21.54
C ALA A 160 -25.41 4.96 22.43
N LYS A 161 -24.56 4.73 23.43
CA LYS A 161 -24.73 3.62 24.39
C LYS A 161 -25.71 3.93 25.52
N ASP A 162 -25.73 5.18 25.94
CA ASP A 162 -26.55 5.71 27.03
C ASP A 162 -26.80 7.22 26.79
N GLU A 163 -27.59 7.85 27.67
CA GLU A 163 -27.98 9.25 27.51
C GLU A 163 -26.77 10.21 27.62
N LYS A 164 -25.77 9.87 28.43
CA LYS A 164 -24.55 10.69 28.57
C LYS A 164 -23.71 10.64 27.29
N ASP A 165 -23.52 9.46 26.71
CA ASP A 165 -22.84 9.27 25.43
C ASP A 165 -23.60 10.02 24.31
N LYS A 166 -24.94 10.03 24.36
CA LYS A 166 -25.77 10.79 23.42
C LYS A 166 -25.55 12.30 23.53
N GLU A 167 -25.54 12.86 24.74
CA GLU A 167 -25.24 14.28 24.97
C GLU A 167 -23.84 14.64 24.44
N GLU A 168 -22.81 13.85 24.76
CA GLU A 168 -21.44 14.09 24.27
C GLU A 168 -21.34 14.03 22.74
N ILE A 169 -22.03 13.06 22.11
CA ILE A 169 -22.11 12.94 20.65
C ILE A 169 -22.81 14.15 20.03
N TYR A 170 -23.92 14.59 20.62
CA TYR A 170 -24.70 15.71 20.12
C TYR A 170 -23.88 17.00 20.17
N ASP A 171 -23.28 17.30 21.33
CA ASP A 171 -22.45 18.49 21.52
C ASP A 171 -21.23 18.48 20.60
N ARG A 172 -20.56 17.32 20.44
CA ARG A 172 -19.33 17.22 19.64
C ARG A 172 -19.57 17.28 18.14
N TYR A 173 -20.61 16.62 17.63
CA TYR A 173 -20.76 16.39 16.18
C TYR A 173 -21.93 17.15 15.56
N ILE A 174 -23.02 17.38 16.30
CA ILE A 174 -24.18 18.11 15.77
C ILE A 174 -24.03 19.61 16.01
N LEU A 175 -23.63 20.00 17.22
CA LEU A 175 -23.39 21.40 17.57
C LEU A 175 -21.93 21.82 17.36
N GLY A 176 -21.00 20.87 17.29
CA GLY A 176 -19.58 21.14 17.17
C GLY A 176 -19.15 21.57 15.77
N GLU A 177 -18.08 22.34 15.71
CA GLU A 177 -17.44 22.78 14.47
C GLU A 177 -16.29 21.86 14.06
N PRO A 178 -16.01 21.71 12.76
CA PRO A 178 -14.87 20.92 12.29
C PRO A 178 -13.55 21.52 12.79
N GLU A 179 -12.56 20.65 13.02
CA GLU A 179 -11.24 21.07 13.47
C GLU A 179 -10.58 22.01 12.45
N GLU A 180 -9.82 23.00 12.94
CA GLU A 180 -9.01 23.84 12.07
C GLU A 180 -7.98 23.02 11.28
N ILE A 181 -7.79 23.40 10.02
CA ILE A 181 -6.78 22.76 9.17
C ILE A 181 -5.42 23.35 9.49
N TYR A 182 -4.52 22.57 10.06
CA TYR A 182 -3.13 22.96 10.28
C TYR A 182 -2.19 22.35 9.25
N SER A 183 -1.30 23.16 8.69
CA SER A 183 -0.23 22.69 7.81
C SER A 183 0.66 21.67 8.53
N LYS A 184 1.10 20.64 7.79
CA LYS A 184 2.01 19.57 8.27
C LYS A 184 3.40 19.68 7.66
N LEU A 185 3.74 20.83 7.09
CA LEU A 185 5.00 21.06 6.37
C LEU A 185 6.23 20.90 7.26
N ALA A 186 6.16 21.29 8.53
CA ALA A 186 7.28 21.27 9.48
C ALA A 186 7.62 19.87 10.05
N VAL A 187 7.03 18.81 9.50
CA VAL A 187 7.36 17.43 9.85
C VAL A 187 8.62 16.99 9.09
N GLU A 188 9.61 16.45 9.80
CA GLU A 188 10.96 16.20 9.23
C GLU A 188 10.98 15.40 7.91
N PRO A 189 10.33 14.21 7.79
CA PRO A 189 10.20 13.51 6.52
C PRO A 189 9.69 14.36 5.34
N VAL A 190 8.67 15.19 5.62
CA VAL A 190 8.01 16.04 4.62
C VAL A 190 8.99 17.13 4.16
N LEU A 191 9.57 17.85 5.11
CA LEU A 191 10.47 18.96 4.81
C LEU A 191 11.76 18.49 4.13
N ARG A 192 12.33 17.37 4.59
CA ARG A 192 13.53 16.78 4.01
C ARG A 192 13.34 16.39 2.54
N THR A 193 12.21 15.75 2.23
CA THR A 193 11.86 15.35 0.87
C THR A 193 11.65 16.56 -0.03
N TYR A 194 10.90 17.56 0.43
CA TYR A 194 10.66 18.77 -0.37
C TYR A 194 11.91 19.63 -0.55
N LEU A 195 12.75 19.78 0.47
CA LEU A 195 14.00 20.50 0.35
C LEU A 195 14.90 19.88 -0.72
N LEU A 196 15.11 18.56 -0.67
CA LEU A 196 15.90 17.88 -1.70
C LEU A 196 15.27 18.05 -3.08
N SER A 197 13.94 17.91 -3.21
CA SER A 197 13.25 18.04 -4.49
C SER A 197 13.33 19.44 -5.09
N LEU A 198 13.16 20.49 -4.27
CA LEU A 198 13.25 21.87 -4.71
C LEU A 198 14.67 22.27 -5.10
N ILE A 199 15.68 21.74 -4.40
CA ILE A 199 17.10 21.94 -4.76
C ILE A 199 17.45 21.15 -6.03
N ALA A 200 16.99 19.90 -6.16
CA ALA A 200 17.27 19.05 -7.31
C ALA A 200 16.60 19.53 -8.60
N SER A 201 15.43 20.17 -8.49
CA SER A 201 14.73 20.83 -9.61
C SER A 201 15.32 22.20 -9.97
N GLY A 202 16.19 22.75 -9.14
CA GLY A 202 16.77 24.09 -9.33
C GLY A 202 15.81 25.24 -9.01
N ILE A 203 14.67 24.96 -8.39
CA ILE A 203 13.75 26.00 -7.88
C ILE A 203 14.42 26.74 -6.72
N ILE A 204 15.13 26.02 -5.86
CA ILE A 204 15.94 26.56 -4.77
C ILE A 204 17.42 26.41 -5.13
N THR A 205 18.12 27.53 -5.24
CA THR A 205 19.56 27.57 -5.57
C THR A 205 20.46 28.06 -4.44
N ASP A 206 19.85 28.70 -3.43
CA ASP A 206 20.54 29.30 -2.32
C ASP A 206 19.59 29.48 -1.12
N GLU A 207 20.19 29.74 0.03
CA GLU A 207 19.45 29.88 1.29
C GLU A 207 18.46 31.05 1.31
N LYS A 208 18.79 32.17 0.64
CA LYS A 208 17.90 33.35 0.60
C LYS A 208 16.63 33.00 -0.16
N ASN A 209 16.77 32.41 -1.34
CA ASN A 209 15.65 31.98 -2.17
C ASN A 209 14.85 30.84 -1.50
N MET A 210 15.51 29.93 -0.78
CA MET A 210 14.84 28.94 0.07
C MET A 210 13.91 29.63 1.08
N LYS A 211 14.43 30.56 1.87
CA LYS A 211 13.65 31.26 2.90
C LYS A 211 12.47 32.01 2.28
N GLU A 212 12.68 32.67 1.15
CA GLU A 212 11.61 33.34 0.41
C GLU A 212 10.52 32.36 -0.03
N PHE A 213 10.88 31.21 -0.60
CA PHE A 213 9.91 30.21 -1.03
C PHE A 213 9.05 29.71 0.14
N PHE A 214 9.69 29.30 1.25
CA PHE A 214 8.99 28.76 2.40
C PHE A 214 8.14 29.81 3.14
N SER A 215 8.50 31.10 3.06
CA SER A 215 7.71 32.21 3.63
C SER A 215 6.33 32.37 2.99
N LYS A 216 6.14 31.85 1.77
CA LYS A 216 4.87 31.90 1.01
C LYS A 216 3.99 30.66 1.22
N THR A 217 4.40 29.74 2.09
CA THR A 217 3.65 28.50 2.34
C THR A 217 2.50 28.71 3.32
N PHE A 218 1.51 27.81 3.31
CA PHE A 218 0.42 27.82 4.29
C PHE A 218 0.93 27.73 5.74
N TRP A 219 2.05 27.02 5.98
CA TRP A 219 2.68 26.97 7.30
C TRP A 219 3.13 28.36 7.77
N ALA A 220 3.85 29.10 6.93
CA ALA A 220 4.32 30.44 7.25
C ALA A 220 3.16 31.42 7.49
N SER A 221 2.10 31.31 6.67
CA SER A 221 0.88 32.12 6.85
C SER A 221 0.16 31.84 8.18
N GLN A 222 0.16 30.59 8.66
CA GLN A 222 -0.54 30.19 9.88
C GLN A 222 0.23 30.53 11.15
N PHE A 223 1.50 30.13 11.23
CA PHE A 223 2.24 30.13 12.49
C PHE A 223 3.03 31.41 12.75
N ARG A 224 3.30 32.22 11.70
CA ARG A 224 4.04 33.49 11.73
C ARG A 224 5.47 33.45 12.31
N ASP A 225 5.82 32.40 13.06
CA ASP A 225 7.15 32.09 13.56
C ASP A 225 7.93 31.31 12.50
N PHE A 226 8.63 32.06 11.66
CA PHE A 226 9.51 31.49 10.64
C PHE A 226 10.79 30.89 11.22
N LYS A 227 11.22 31.32 12.43
CA LYS A 227 12.49 30.87 13.02
C LYS A 227 12.48 29.38 13.31
N LYS A 228 11.37 28.87 13.84
CA LYS A 228 11.25 27.42 14.09
C LYS A 228 11.33 26.61 12.80
N LEU A 229 10.70 27.08 11.72
CA LEU A 229 10.80 26.41 10.42
C LEU A 229 12.24 26.45 9.89
N GLU A 230 12.89 27.61 10.00
CA GLU A 230 14.29 27.82 9.62
C GLU A 230 15.24 26.86 10.32
N MET A 231 15.11 26.69 11.64
CA MET A 231 15.91 25.72 12.40
C MET A 231 15.73 24.27 11.89
N ILE A 232 14.49 23.87 11.55
CA ILE A 232 14.24 22.53 11.01
C ILE A 232 14.80 22.42 9.59
N MET A 233 14.67 23.46 8.75
CA MET A 233 15.26 23.49 7.40
C MET A 233 16.77 23.37 7.46
N ASP A 234 17.45 24.11 8.33
CA ASP A 234 18.90 24.04 8.53
C ASP A 234 19.33 22.64 8.98
N LYS A 235 18.61 22.03 9.94
CA LYS A 235 18.85 20.64 10.36
C LYS A 235 18.71 19.68 9.17
N MET A 236 17.67 19.81 8.36
CA MET A 236 17.46 18.95 7.20
C MET A 236 18.53 19.16 6.13
N LEU A 237 18.96 20.40 5.87
CA LEU A 237 20.05 20.70 4.95
C LEU A 237 21.37 20.08 5.43
N ALA A 238 21.68 20.17 6.72
CA ALA A 238 22.87 19.55 7.30
C ALA A 238 22.88 18.03 7.09
N LEU A 239 21.74 17.36 7.32
CA LEU A 239 21.60 15.92 7.04
C LEU A 239 21.76 15.59 5.55
N LEU A 240 21.17 16.40 4.66
CA LEU A 240 21.29 16.20 3.22
C LEU A 240 22.72 16.40 2.71
N ASP A 241 23.49 17.31 3.31
CA ASP A 241 24.91 17.52 3.02
C ASP A 241 25.76 16.36 3.57
N GLU A 242 25.52 15.95 4.82
CA GLU A 242 26.18 14.80 5.46
C GLU A 242 26.01 13.51 4.63
N TRP A 243 24.80 13.26 4.14
CA TRP A 243 24.49 12.11 3.30
C TRP A 243 24.88 12.29 1.83
N LYS A 244 25.53 13.40 1.49
CA LYS A 244 26.03 13.74 0.15
C LYS A 244 24.92 13.79 -0.92
N PHE A 245 23.71 14.16 -0.54
CA PHE A 245 22.60 14.41 -1.47
C PHE A 245 22.56 15.87 -1.94
N VAL A 246 23.02 16.80 -1.11
CA VAL A 246 23.21 18.20 -1.46
C VAL A 246 24.67 18.57 -1.19
N THR A 247 25.19 19.56 -1.89
CA THR A 247 26.43 20.25 -1.53
C THR A 247 26.12 21.70 -1.22
N ILE A 248 26.60 22.16 -0.07
CA ILE A 248 26.47 23.53 0.38
C ILE A 248 27.81 24.26 0.16
N SER A 249 27.79 25.42 -0.49
CA SER A 249 29.00 26.21 -0.78
C SER A 249 28.81 27.69 -0.42
N GLY A 250 29.80 28.31 0.24
CA GLY A 250 29.72 29.63 0.90
C GLY A 250 29.95 29.48 2.42
N ALA A 251 30.71 30.40 3.03
CA ALA A 251 31.24 30.35 4.42
C ALA A 251 30.18 30.00 5.50
N ASP A 252 30.41 29.18 6.52
CA ASP A 252 31.60 28.51 7.07
C ASP A 252 31.28 27.04 7.40
N ARG A 253 32.21 26.12 7.09
CA ARG A 253 32.47 25.03 8.01
C ARG A 253 33.20 25.67 9.18
N ILE A 254 32.48 25.95 10.26
CA ILE A 254 33.10 26.19 11.57
C ILE A 254 33.79 24.88 11.94
N GLN A 255 35.04 24.76 11.53
CA GLN A 255 35.99 23.81 12.09
C GLN A 255 36.91 24.68 12.94
N ASP A 256 37.03 24.29 14.21
CA ASP A 256 37.63 25.06 15.29
C ASP A 256 38.96 25.76 14.95
N ASP A 257 39.11 26.90 15.62
CA ASP A 257 40.30 27.70 15.87
C ASP A 257 40.78 28.71 14.80
N PHE A 258 40.64 30.00 15.19
CA PHE A 258 41.14 31.25 14.63
C PHE A 258 40.28 32.00 13.60
N ILE A 259 39.41 32.88 14.12
CA ILE A 259 38.92 34.05 13.38
C ILE A 259 39.94 35.18 13.55
N VAL A 260 40.58 35.60 12.46
CA VAL A 260 41.43 36.79 12.43
C VAL A 260 40.52 38.02 12.49
N ALA A 261 40.77 38.93 13.43
CA ALA A 261 39.97 40.14 13.68
C ALA A 261 39.84 41.13 12.50
N LYS A 262 40.36 40.79 11.31
CA LYS A 262 40.24 41.58 10.07
C LYS A 262 38.98 41.25 9.25
N ASP A 263 38.27 40.15 9.53
CA ASP A 263 37.06 39.76 8.81
C ASP A 263 35.74 40.24 9.46
N LEU A 264 35.82 40.98 10.58
CA LEU A 264 34.65 41.53 11.28
C LEU A 264 33.97 42.71 10.55
N ASN A 265 34.52 43.17 9.41
CA ASN A 265 34.00 44.32 8.65
C ASN A 265 33.70 43.97 7.18
N LYS A 266 32.87 42.95 6.95
CA LYS A 266 32.19 42.77 5.66
C LYS A 266 30.71 42.48 5.88
N ASP A 267 29.86 43.44 5.53
CA ASP A 267 28.41 43.27 5.28
C ASP A 267 28.10 42.31 4.09
N ASN A 268 29.09 41.54 3.63
CA ASN A 268 28.89 40.45 2.69
C ASN A 268 28.75 39.15 3.47
N GLN A 269 27.57 38.91 4.05
CA GLN A 269 27.16 37.54 4.34
C GLN A 269 27.12 36.81 2.99
N GLU A 270 28.17 36.06 2.67
CA GLU A 270 28.20 35.26 1.45
C GLU A 270 27.05 34.24 1.49
N ILE A 271 26.11 34.39 0.56
CA ILE A 271 24.89 33.59 0.51
C ILE A 271 25.27 32.12 0.23
N ARG A 272 24.91 31.22 1.15
CA ARG A 272 25.09 29.76 0.98
C ARG A 272 24.36 29.28 -0.27
N LYS A 273 25.11 28.80 -1.25
CA LYS A 273 24.60 28.16 -2.48
C LYS A 273 24.33 26.69 -2.23
N LEU A 274 23.19 26.23 -2.72
CA LEU A 274 22.68 24.87 -2.56
C LEU A 274 22.62 24.19 -3.91
N LYS A 275 23.18 22.98 -4.02
CA LYS A 275 23.13 22.19 -5.26
C LYS A 275 22.96 20.72 -4.95
N ALA A 276 22.01 20.05 -5.62
CA ALA A 276 21.87 18.60 -5.49
C ALA A 276 23.06 17.89 -6.17
N THR A 277 23.56 16.82 -5.53
CA THR A 277 24.51 15.91 -6.15
C THR A 277 23.82 15.04 -7.20
N LEU A 278 24.59 14.30 -8.02
CA LEU A 278 24.00 13.31 -8.92
C LEU A 278 23.16 12.27 -8.17
N LEU A 279 23.64 11.86 -6.99
CA LEU A 279 22.94 10.93 -6.12
C LEU A 279 21.67 11.56 -5.53
N GLY A 280 21.74 12.77 -4.98
CA GLY A 280 20.57 13.46 -4.44
C GLY A 280 19.50 13.76 -5.50
N LYS A 281 19.93 14.14 -6.71
CA LYS A 281 19.02 14.27 -7.85
C LYS A 281 18.32 12.94 -8.15
N ARG A 282 19.06 11.83 -8.14
CA ARG A 282 18.47 10.50 -8.36
C ARG A 282 17.48 10.13 -7.27
N VAL A 283 17.78 10.41 -6.00
CA VAL A 283 16.85 10.20 -4.88
C VAL A 283 15.54 10.97 -5.08
N SER A 284 15.64 12.25 -5.50
CA SER A 284 14.45 13.06 -5.81
C SER A 284 13.65 12.50 -6.99
N GLU A 285 14.30 12.05 -8.06
CA GLU A 285 13.64 11.46 -9.24
C GLU A 285 12.92 10.14 -8.91
N LEU A 286 13.45 9.39 -7.95
CA LEU A 286 12.85 8.15 -7.45
C LEU A 286 11.69 8.40 -6.48
N TYR A 287 11.47 9.66 -6.07
CA TYR A 287 10.45 10.07 -5.10
C TYR A 287 10.58 9.40 -3.73
N LEU A 288 11.82 9.10 -3.32
CA LEU A 288 12.12 8.50 -2.01
C LEU A 288 12.36 9.58 -0.97
N ASP A 289 11.97 9.29 0.28
CA ASP A 289 12.48 10.04 1.42
C ASP A 289 14.02 9.88 1.47
N PRO A 290 14.79 10.98 1.63
CA PRO A 290 16.24 10.90 1.74
C PRO A 290 16.75 9.99 2.86
N LEU A 291 16.03 9.84 3.98
CA LEU A 291 16.37 8.90 5.04
C LEU A 291 16.27 7.45 4.55
N THR A 292 15.23 7.11 3.79
CA THR A 292 15.12 5.79 3.15
C THR A 292 16.26 5.58 2.16
N ALA A 293 16.58 6.56 1.32
CA ALA A 293 17.70 6.43 0.39
C ALA A 293 19.04 6.21 1.11
N ARG A 294 19.29 6.92 2.21
CA ARG A 294 20.48 6.72 3.06
C ARG A 294 20.53 5.31 3.61
N HIS A 295 19.44 4.84 4.21
CA HIS A 295 19.30 3.48 4.76
C HIS A 295 19.55 2.41 3.69
N LEU A 296 18.94 2.53 2.52
CA LEU A 296 19.15 1.61 1.41
C LEU A 296 20.61 1.57 0.98
N LEU A 297 21.26 2.72 0.83
CA LEU A 297 22.67 2.79 0.44
C LEU A 297 23.59 2.12 1.47
N ASP A 298 23.39 2.38 2.76
CA ASP A 298 24.21 1.79 3.83
C ASP A 298 24.06 0.27 3.90
N CYS A 299 22.84 -0.23 3.85
CA CYS A 299 22.58 -1.66 3.89
C CYS A 299 23.16 -2.36 2.65
N LEU A 300 22.90 -1.81 1.46
CA LEU A 300 23.31 -2.43 0.20
C LEU A 300 24.84 -2.44 0.01
N GLN A 301 25.59 -1.50 0.62
CA GLN A 301 27.05 -1.54 0.66
C GLN A 301 27.59 -2.75 1.44
N ARG A 302 26.84 -3.28 2.41
CA ARG A 302 27.21 -4.47 3.20
C ARG A 302 26.86 -5.79 2.49
N PHE A 303 26.29 -5.75 1.29
CA PHE A 303 25.91 -6.96 0.55
C PHE A 303 27.13 -7.73 0.03
N ASN A 304 27.21 -9.02 0.34
CA ASN A 304 28.27 -9.94 -0.08
C ASN A 304 27.68 -11.29 -0.51
N GLU A 305 28.52 -12.28 -0.83
CA GLU A 305 28.09 -13.59 -1.36
C GLU A 305 27.31 -14.46 -0.36
N GLU A 306 27.40 -14.17 0.94
CA GLU A 306 26.65 -14.89 2.00
C GLU A 306 25.22 -14.34 2.15
N LYS A 307 24.92 -13.20 1.53
CA LYS A 307 23.63 -12.53 1.60
C LYS A 307 22.70 -12.99 0.47
N ASP A 308 21.44 -13.24 0.81
CA ASP A 308 20.42 -13.72 -0.12
C ASP A 308 19.25 -12.73 -0.30
N SER A 309 18.17 -13.20 -0.92
CA SER A 309 16.92 -12.43 -1.11
C SER A 309 16.33 -11.90 0.20
N PHE A 310 16.47 -12.61 1.32
CA PHE A 310 15.93 -12.20 2.62
C PHE A 310 16.58 -10.89 3.08
N SER A 311 17.89 -10.78 2.91
CA SER A 311 18.69 -9.58 3.24
C SER A 311 18.15 -8.30 2.59
N ILE A 312 17.85 -8.38 1.28
CA ILE A 312 17.33 -7.25 0.50
C ILE A 312 15.87 -6.98 0.87
N LEU A 313 15.06 -8.02 1.06
CA LEU A 313 13.67 -7.88 1.51
C LEU A 313 13.58 -7.20 2.89
N GLN A 314 14.49 -7.53 3.80
CA GLN A 314 14.52 -6.93 5.13
C GLN A 314 14.91 -5.45 5.06
N THR A 315 15.89 -5.13 4.23
CA THR A 315 16.32 -3.75 3.96
C THR A 315 15.16 -2.88 3.47
N ILE A 316 14.43 -3.31 2.43
CA ILE A 316 13.28 -2.53 1.92
C ILE A 316 12.08 -2.56 2.89
N SER A 317 11.95 -3.60 3.71
CA SER A 317 10.87 -3.71 4.69
C SER A 317 11.05 -2.72 5.85
N HIS A 318 12.29 -2.32 6.14
CA HIS A 318 12.62 -1.34 7.17
C HIS A 318 12.73 0.10 6.62
N THR A 319 11.89 0.47 5.65
CA THR A 319 11.85 1.83 5.06
C THR A 319 10.60 2.60 5.50
N LEU A 320 10.61 3.94 5.37
CA LEU A 320 9.45 4.78 5.70
C LEU A 320 8.26 4.49 4.78
N GLU A 321 8.53 4.27 3.50
CA GLU A 321 7.57 4.02 2.43
C GLU A 321 6.83 2.68 2.61
N MET A 322 7.46 1.70 3.25
CA MET A 322 6.81 0.42 3.54
C MET A 322 5.76 0.53 4.64
N ARG A 323 5.71 1.64 5.41
CA ARG A 323 4.80 1.79 6.56
C ARG A 323 3.34 1.94 6.09
N PRO A 324 2.36 1.43 6.87
CA PRO A 324 2.52 0.69 8.12
C PRO A 324 3.03 -0.74 7.90
N LEU A 325 3.93 -1.19 8.78
CA LEU A 325 4.47 -2.54 8.77
C LEU A 325 3.46 -3.56 9.32
N LEU A 326 3.69 -4.85 9.07
CA LEU A 326 2.89 -5.91 9.68
C LEU A 326 3.21 -6.01 11.17
N ARG A 327 2.25 -5.61 12.00
CA ARG A 327 2.41 -5.61 13.46
C ARG A 327 2.58 -7.03 14.00
N VAL A 328 3.62 -7.27 14.78
CA VAL A 328 3.81 -8.49 15.56
C VAL A 328 2.88 -8.47 16.77
N ARG A 329 2.04 -9.50 16.89
CA ARG A 329 1.15 -9.67 18.04
C ARG A 329 1.86 -10.44 19.14
N ALA A 330 1.41 -10.30 20.39
CA ALA A 330 2.02 -10.99 21.54
C ALA A 330 2.21 -12.50 21.31
N LYS A 331 1.20 -13.19 20.76
CA LYS A 331 1.25 -14.62 20.45
C LYS A 331 2.21 -15.01 19.31
N GLU A 332 2.74 -14.04 18.57
CA GLU A 332 3.62 -14.25 17.43
C GLU A 332 5.08 -13.93 17.77
N GLN A 333 5.34 -13.30 18.92
CA GLN A 333 6.66 -12.79 19.30
C GLN A 333 7.73 -13.88 19.26
N GLU A 334 7.51 -14.99 19.95
CA GLU A 334 8.44 -16.12 20.03
C GLU A 334 8.81 -16.64 18.62
N ARG A 335 7.80 -16.89 17.78
CA ARG A 335 8.01 -17.35 16.39
C ARG A 335 8.83 -16.36 15.57
N ILE A 336 8.56 -15.05 15.69
CA ILE A 336 9.28 -14.02 14.91
C ILE A 336 10.73 -13.91 15.39
N GLN A 337 10.98 -14.03 16.70
CA GLN A 337 12.32 -14.03 17.27
C GLN A 337 13.13 -15.25 16.83
N GLU A 338 12.54 -16.44 16.82
CA GLU A 338 13.20 -17.64 16.28
C GLU A 338 13.60 -17.47 14.81
N GLU A 339 12.71 -16.92 13.99
CA GLU A 339 13.01 -16.65 12.58
C GLU A 339 14.06 -15.55 12.38
N LEU A 340 14.10 -14.55 13.27
CA LEU A 340 15.15 -13.54 13.30
C LEU A 340 16.51 -14.21 13.57
N VAL A 341 16.62 -15.03 14.62
CA VAL A 341 17.86 -15.74 14.97
C VAL A 341 18.34 -16.61 13.80
N LYS A 342 17.45 -17.35 13.14
CA LYS A 342 17.80 -18.19 11.97
C LYS A 342 18.36 -17.40 10.79
N ASN A 343 17.97 -16.14 10.63
CA ASN A 343 18.34 -15.29 9.50
C ASN A 343 19.26 -14.13 9.92
N TYR A 344 19.79 -14.14 11.15
CA TYR A 344 20.56 -13.04 11.72
C TYR A 344 21.78 -12.70 10.87
N ASP A 345 22.54 -13.73 10.47
CA ASP A 345 23.73 -13.59 9.64
C ASP A 345 23.43 -13.04 8.24
N LYS A 346 22.17 -13.03 7.81
CA LYS A 346 21.75 -12.49 6.50
C LYS A 346 21.42 -11.00 6.56
N LEU A 347 21.27 -10.40 7.74
CA LEU A 347 20.88 -9.00 7.83
C LEU A 347 21.95 -8.07 7.26
N LEU A 348 21.50 -6.96 6.67
CA LEU A 348 22.35 -5.88 6.15
C LEU A 348 22.39 -4.66 7.09
N GLN A 349 21.73 -4.76 8.23
CA GLN A 349 21.72 -3.77 9.29
C GLN A 349 21.84 -4.49 10.63
N ASP A 350 22.30 -3.77 11.63
CA ASP A 350 22.44 -4.30 12.98
C ASP A 350 21.08 -4.33 13.68
N GLU A 351 20.86 -5.31 14.56
CA GLU A 351 19.67 -5.33 15.42
C GLU A 351 19.77 -4.19 16.44
N PRO A 352 18.76 -3.28 16.53
CA PRO A 352 18.74 -2.25 17.55
C PRO A 352 18.58 -2.86 18.95
N SER A 353 18.95 -2.12 19.99
CA SER A 353 18.76 -2.58 21.36
C SER A 353 17.27 -2.75 21.65
N ALA A 354 16.91 -3.76 22.45
CA ALA A 354 15.53 -3.96 22.92
C ALA A 354 15.00 -2.77 23.76
N PHE A 355 15.89 -1.88 24.23
CA PHE A 355 15.54 -0.67 24.94
C PHE A 355 15.35 0.55 24.01
N ASP A 356 15.69 0.42 22.72
CA ASP A 356 15.53 1.49 21.75
C ASP A 356 14.08 1.59 21.29
N LEU A 357 13.61 2.83 21.05
CA LEU A 357 12.25 3.10 20.56
C LEU A 357 11.97 2.48 19.18
N GLU A 358 13.02 2.17 18.42
CA GLU A 358 12.96 1.63 17.06
C GLU A 358 12.84 0.09 17.05
N TYR A 359 13.04 -0.58 18.18
CA TYR A 359 13.03 -2.05 18.27
C TYR A 359 11.71 -2.66 17.78
N ASP A 360 10.58 -2.09 18.19
CA ASP A 360 9.26 -2.55 17.74
C ASP A 360 9.10 -2.39 16.22
N GLU A 361 9.60 -1.31 15.63
CA GLU A 361 9.57 -1.09 14.18
C GLU A 361 10.46 -2.09 13.45
N PHE A 362 11.65 -2.36 13.99
CA PHE A 362 12.56 -3.37 13.47
C PHE A 362 11.92 -4.77 13.49
N ILE A 363 11.33 -5.20 14.60
CA ILE A 363 10.66 -6.51 14.70
C ILE A 363 9.44 -6.60 13.75
N ASN A 364 8.68 -5.52 13.58
CA ASN A 364 7.61 -5.46 12.58
C ASN A 364 8.16 -5.55 11.13
N SER A 365 9.37 -5.03 10.89
CA SER A 365 10.06 -5.16 9.60
C SER A 365 10.43 -6.63 9.32
N ILE A 366 10.84 -7.39 10.35
CA ILE A 366 11.12 -8.83 10.22
C ILE A 366 9.85 -9.61 9.86
N LYS A 367 8.73 -9.37 10.53
CA LYS A 367 7.44 -10.00 10.16
C LYS A 367 7.03 -9.65 8.73
N THR A 368 7.25 -8.40 8.31
CA THR A 368 6.98 -7.95 6.93
C THR A 368 7.88 -8.65 5.93
N THR A 369 9.14 -8.87 6.27
CA THR A 369 10.13 -9.62 5.47
C THR A 369 9.71 -11.08 5.30
N LEU A 370 9.33 -11.74 6.39
CA LEU A 370 8.85 -13.13 6.36
C LEU A 370 7.59 -13.30 5.51
N PHE A 371 6.71 -12.28 5.50
CA PHE A 371 5.58 -12.24 4.56
C PHE A 371 6.07 -12.23 3.11
N PHE A 372 7.01 -11.34 2.76
CA PHE A 372 7.54 -11.28 1.39
C PHE A 372 8.27 -12.56 1.01
N ASP A 373 9.03 -13.16 1.93
CA ASP A 373 9.71 -14.42 1.70
C ASP A 373 8.71 -15.55 1.43
N ALA A 374 7.68 -15.69 2.26
CA ALA A 374 6.58 -16.63 2.03
C ALA A 374 5.89 -16.38 0.68
N TRP A 375 5.68 -15.12 0.31
CA TRP A 375 5.07 -14.74 -0.96
C TRP A 375 5.90 -15.18 -2.17
N ILE A 376 7.22 -14.91 -2.17
CA ILE A 376 8.13 -15.34 -3.25
C ILE A 376 8.43 -16.85 -3.21
N ASN A 377 8.09 -17.54 -2.12
CA ASN A 377 8.20 -19.00 -1.99
C ASN A 377 6.91 -19.75 -2.32
N GLU A 378 5.99 -19.10 -3.04
CA GLU A 378 4.81 -19.74 -3.60
C GLU A 378 3.69 -20.13 -2.61
N THR A 379 3.69 -19.58 -1.40
CA THR A 379 2.60 -19.77 -0.43
C THR A 379 1.28 -19.13 -0.86
N ASN A 380 0.16 -19.80 -0.57
CA ASN A 380 -1.16 -19.33 -0.98
C ASN A 380 -1.66 -18.14 -0.12
N GLU A 381 -2.58 -17.34 -0.66
CA GLU A 381 -3.09 -16.13 0.02
C GLU A 381 -3.84 -16.43 1.33
N ASP A 382 -4.51 -17.59 1.45
CA ASP A 382 -5.21 -17.98 2.69
C ASP A 382 -4.19 -18.26 3.82
N PHE A 383 -3.05 -18.90 3.51
CA PHE A 383 -1.94 -19.08 4.44
C PHE A 383 -1.35 -17.74 4.89
N LEU A 384 -1.20 -16.79 3.96
CA LEU A 384 -0.68 -15.46 4.29
C LEU A 384 -1.62 -14.70 5.22
N LEU A 385 -2.93 -14.79 4.98
CA LEU A 385 -3.95 -14.22 5.87
C LEU A 385 -3.88 -14.83 7.27
N GLU A 386 -3.70 -16.16 7.38
CA GLU A 386 -3.68 -16.85 8.67
C GLU A 386 -2.41 -16.59 9.49
N ASN A 387 -1.24 -16.56 8.84
CA ASN A 387 0.06 -16.48 9.52
C ASN A 387 0.60 -15.06 9.66
N TYR A 388 0.14 -14.13 8.82
CA TYR A 388 0.61 -12.74 8.80
C TYR A 388 -0.51 -11.70 8.98
N ASP A 389 -1.78 -12.11 9.02
CA ASP A 389 -2.97 -11.21 9.09
C ASP A 389 -3.03 -10.17 7.97
N ILE A 390 -2.55 -10.53 6.78
CA ILE A 390 -2.57 -9.66 5.61
C ILE A 390 -3.65 -10.08 4.59
N ARG A 391 -4.45 -9.13 4.12
CA ARG A 391 -5.55 -9.38 3.16
C ARG A 391 -5.12 -9.16 1.71
N PRO A 392 -5.81 -9.74 0.71
CA PRO A 392 -5.44 -9.64 -0.70
C PRO A 392 -5.20 -8.21 -1.22
N GLY A 393 -6.04 -7.24 -0.83
CA GLY A 393 -5.85 -5.84 -1.20
C GLY A 393 -4.56 -5.24 -0.61
N GLU A 394 -4.21 -5.61 0.62
CA GLU A 394 -2.99 -5.15 1.29
C GLU A 394 -1.74 -5.79 0.72
N ILE A 395 -1.82 -7.08 0.36
CA ILE A 395 -0.75 -7.81 -0.33
C ILE A 395 -0.38 -7.06 -1.62
N ARG A 396 -1.35 -6.64 -2.42
CA ARG A 396 -1.10 -5.90 -3.67
C ARG A 396 -0.39 -4.57 -3.43
N VAL A 397 -0.88 -3.77 -2.48
CA VAL A 397 -0.24 -2.49 -2.12
C VAL A 397 1.20 -2.71 -1.65
N LYS A 398 1.44 -3.69 -0.78
CA LYS A 398 2.79 -4.03 -0.30
C LYS A 398 3.70 -4.49 -1.44
N ILE A 399 3.20 -5.28 -2.39
CA ILE A 399 3.96 -5.71 -3.57
C ILE A 399 4.29 -4.52 -4.48
N GLU A 400 3.35 -3.59 -4.70
CA GLU A 400 3.58 -2.39 -5.51
C GLU A 400 4.67 -1.50 -4.90
N ILE A 401 4.60 -1.27 -3.57
CA ILE A 401 5.64 -0.53 -2.85
C ILE A 401 6.98 -1.27 -2.93
N ALA A 402 7.01 -2.59 -2.71
CA ALA A 402 8.24 -3.37 -2.81
C ALA A 402 8.82 -3.38 -4.23
N ASP A 403 8.00 -3.43 -5.28
CA ASP A 403 8.46 -3.34 -6.67
C ASP A 403 9.16 -1.99 -6.94
N TRP A 404 8.57 -0.90 -6.45
CA TRP A 404 9.13 0.44 -6.54
C TRP A 404 10.42 0.58 -5.72
N LEU A 405 10.44 0.10 -4.47
CA LEU A 405 11.62 0.15 -3.61
C LEU A 405 12.78 -0.69 -4.18
N LEU A 406 12.51 -1.90 -4.69
CA LEU A 406 13.53 -2.71 -5.34
C LEU A 406 14.04 -2.06 -6.64
N TYR A 407 13.16 -1.43 -7.41
CA TYR A 407 13.59 -0.61 -8.55
C TYR A 407 14.52 0.51 -8.08
N ALA A 408 14.12 1.27 -7.07
CA ALA A 408 14.90 2.37 -6.53
C ALA A 408 16.26 1.90 -5.96
N SER A 409 16.29 0.80 -5.21
CA SER A 409 17.52 0.15 -4.73
C SER A 409 18.47 -0.19 -5.89
N SER A 410 17.94 -0.72 -7.01
CA SER A 410 18.77 -1.01 -8.19
C SER A 410 19.33 0.26 -8.84
N GLU A 411 18.57 1.35 -8.87
CA GLU A 411 19.01 2.63 -9.44
C GLU A 411 20.06 3.31 -8.55
N LEU A 412 19.85 3.31 -7.24
CA LEU A 412 20.82 3.82 -6.26
C LEU A 412 22.13 3.01 -6.32
N ALA A 413 22.04 1.68 -6.36
CA ALA A 413 23.21 0.82 -6.51
C ALA A 413 24.03 1.14 -7.78
N ARG A 414 23.37 1.46 -8.90
CA ARG A 414 24.06 1.86 -10.15
C ARG A 414 24.73 3.23 -10.03
N VAL A 415 24.03 4.23 -9.50
CA VAL A 415 24.59 5.60 -9.36
C VAL A 415 25.75 5.61 -8.36
N SER A 416 25.71 4.75 -7.35
CA SER A 416 26.80 4.56 -6.38
C SER A 416 27.87 3.55 -6.83
N MET A 417 27.84 3.08 -8.08
CA MET A 417 28.83 2.15 -8.65
C MET A 417 29.03 0.86 -7.83
N MET A 418 27.97 0.34 -7.24
CA MET A 418 27.98 -0.93 -6.48
C MET A 418 28.10 -2.15 -7.39
N SER A 419 28.31 -3.33 -6.80
CA SER A 419 28.59 -4.56 -7.54
C SER A 419 27.48 -4.94 -8.54
N ASN A 420 27.88 -5.38 -9.73
CA ASN A 420 26.94 -5.90 -10.73
C ASN A 420 26.18 -7.14 -10.25
N ASN A 421 26.75 -7.91 -9.31
CA ASN A 421 26.08 -9.05 -8.69
C ASN A 421 24.85 -8.60 -7.89
N LEU A 422 25.01 -7.59 -7.03
CA LEU A 422 23.91 -7.02 -6.26
C LEU A 422 22.77 -6.55 -7.17
N ILE A 423 23.09 -5.80 -8.22
CA ILE A 423 22.08 -5.28 -9.16
C ILE A 423 21.30 -6.42 -9.84
N LYS A 424 21.98 -7.53 -10.20
CA LYS A 424 21.33 -8.72 -10.75
C LYS A 424 20.40 -9.39 -9.73
N GLU A 425 20.84 -9.54 -8.48
CA GLU A 425 20.01 -10.12 -7.41
C GLU A 425 18.77 -9.27 -7.12
N ILE A 426 18.92 -7.94 -7.02
CA ILE A 426 17.79 -7.01 -6.87
C ILE A 426 16.81 -7.18 -8.05
N HIS A 427 17.31 -7.25 -9.28
CA HIS A 427 16.45 -7.39 -10.46
C HIS A 427 15.69 -8.73 -10.48
N LYS A 428 16.36 -9.85 -10.15
CA LYS A 428 15.69 -11.16 -10.00
C LYS A 428 14.63 -11.12 -8.91
N LEU A 429 14.99 -10.58 -7.74
CA LEU A 429 14.08 -10.45 -6.60
C LEU A 429 12.86 -9.60 -6.94
N ARG A 430 13.03 -8.50 -7.66
CA ARG A 430 11.94 -7.64 -8.12
C ARG A 430 10.91 -8.42 -8.94
N ILE A 431 11.35 -9.23 -9.91
CA ILE A 431 10.45 -10.07 -10.71
C ILE A 431 9.74 -11.11 -9.82
N ARG A 432 10.48 -11.72 -8.88
CA ARG A 432 9.93 -12.70 -7.93
C ARG A 432 8.88 -12.08 -7.01
N VAL A 433 9.12 -10.89 -6.46
CA VAL A 433 8.17 -10.15 -5.61
C VAL A 433 6.94 -9.74 -6.40
N LYS A 434 7.10 -9.18 -7.61
CA LYS A 434 5.97 -8.77 -8.44
C LYS A 434 5.01 -9.91 -8.77
N ASN A 435 5.54 -11.12 -8.95
CA ASN A 435 4.76 -12.28 -9.39
C ASN A 435 4.47 -13.30 -8.28
N GLY A 436 5.16 -13.23 -7.14
CA GLY A 436 5.08 -14.20 -6.05
C GLY A 436 5.61 -15.57 -6.42
N VAL A 437 6.78 -15.64 -7.05
CA VAL A 437 7.33 -16.90 -7.59
C VAL A 437 8.73 -17.22 -7.09
N LYS A 438 9.04 -18.53 -7.07
CA LYS A 438 10.40 -19.02 -6.95
C LYS A 438 11.20 -18.70 -8.21
N GLU A 439 12.52 -18.68 -8.07
CA GLU A 439 13.45 -18.28 -9.14
C GLU A 439 13.34 -19.18 -10.39
N GLU A 440 13.06 -20.46 -10.22
CA GLU A 440 12.88 -21.42 -11.32
C GLU A 440 11.73 -21.07 -12.28
N LEU A 441 10.76 -20.23 -11.87
CA LEU A 441 9.63 -19.82 -12.73
C LEU A 441 9.96 -18.59 -13.59
N LEU A 442 11.07 -17.89 -13.33
CA LEU A 442 11.42 -16.65 -14.04
C LEU A 442 11.43 -16.77 -15.58
N PRO A 443 11.91 -17.87 -16.19
CA PRO A 443 11.88 -18.01 -17.65
C PRO A 443 10.48 -17.98 -18.25
N LEU A 444 9.49 -18.51 -17.52
CA LEU A 444 8.10 -18.66 -17.99
C LEU A 444 7.27 -17.38 -17.83
N LEU A 445 7.64 -16.50 -16.89
CA LEU A 445 6.94 -15.24 -16.64
C LEU A 445 7.09 -14.20 -17.75
N LYS A 446 7.95 -14.46 -18.75
CA LYS A 446 8.05 -13.63 -19.96
C LYS A 446 6.78 -13.70 -20.83
N LEU A 447 5.96 -14.74 -20.64
CA LEU A 447 4.75 -14.96 -21.41
C LEU A 447 3.56 -14.19 -20.81
N LYS A 448 2.92 -13.37 -21.65
CA LYS A 448 1.69 -12.68 -21.28
C LYS A 448 0.61 -13.70 -20.93
N GLY A 449 -0.09 -13.45 -19.82
CA GLY A 449 -1.14 -14.35 -19.31
C GLY A 449 -0.63 -15.54 -18.49
N VAL A 450 0.68 -15.75 -18.37
CA VAL A 450 1.26 -16.81 -17.52
C VAL A 450 1.71 -16.19 -16.18
N GLY A 451 0.81 -16.18 -15.20
CA GLY A 451 1.14 -15.82 -13.81
C GLY A 451 1.60 -17.02 -12.98
N ARG A 452 1.92 -16.80 -11.70
CA ARG A 452 2.41 -17.80 -10.72
C ARG A 452 1.74 -19.18 -10.82
N VAL A 453 0.41 -19.23 -10.74
CA VAL A 453 -0.35 -20.51 -10.74
C VAL A 453 -0.14 -21.29 -12.04
N ARG A 454 -0.11 -20.59 -13.18
CA ARG A 454 0.05 -21.21 -14.50
C ARG A 454 1.50 -21.60 -14.76
N ALA A 455 2.44 -20.74 -14.39
CA ALA A 455 3.88 -21.05 -14.44
C ALA A 455 4.21 -22.29 -13.61
N ARG A 456 3.66 -22.39 -12.39
CA ARG A 456 3.83 -23.57 -11.53
C ARG A 456 3.23 -24.84 -12.16
N LYS A 457 2.04 -24.74 -12.77
CA LYS A 457 1.44 -25.88 -13.50
C LYS A 457 2.33 -26.36 -14.65
N LEU A 458 2.95 -25.47 -15.41
CA LEU A 458 3.87 -25.82 -16.49
C LEU A 458 5.09 -26.60 -15.96
N VAL A 459 5.75 -26.08 -14.91
CA VAL A 459 6.92 -26.75 -14.32
C VAL A 459 6.59 -28.13 -13.74
N LEU A 460 5.42 -28.28 -13.10
CA LEU A 460 4.96 -29.59 -12.60
C LEU A 460 4.72 -30.60 -13.72
N ASN A 461 4.48 -30.15 -14.96
CA ASN A 461 4.37 -30.99 -16.15
C ASN A 461 5.70 -31.07 -16.93
N GLY A 462 6.83 -30.72 -16.32
CA GLY A 462 8.16 -30.83 -16.92
C GLY A 462 8.54 -29.69 -17.88
N LEU A 463 7.71 -28.65 -18.00
CA LEU A 463 7.94 -27.52 -18.91
C LEU A 463 8.59 -26.37 -18.14
N LYS A 464 9.91 -26.28 -18.16
CA LYS A 464 10.68 -25.38 -17.28
C LYS A 464 11.06 -24.07 -17.95
N ASP A 465 11.23 -24.07 -19.27
CA ASP A 465 11.64 -22.90 -20.02
C ASP A 465 10.90 -22.73 -21.35
N LEU A 466 11.23 -21.65 -22.06
CA LEU A 466 10.65 -21.35 -23.38
C LEU A 466 11.03 -22.39 -24.45
N GLY A 467 12.15 -23.09 -24.28
CA GLY A 467 12.58 -24.17 -25.17
C GLY A 467 11.70 -25.40 -25.03
N ASP A 468 11.37 -25.79 -23.79
CA ASP A 468 10.42 -26.88 -23.52
C ASP A 468 9.04 -26.58 -24.10
N LEU A 469 8.57 -25.35 -23.94
CA LEU A 469 7.28 -24.93 -24.49
C LEU A 469 7.27 -24.98 -26.03
N LYS A 470 8.38 -24.63 -26.69
CA LYS A 470 8.50 -24.71 -28.15
C LYS A 470 8.46 -26.14 -28.69
N ARG A 471 8.88 -27.12 -27.88
CA ARG A 471 8.88 -28.55 -28.22
C ARG A 471 7.54 -29.25 -27.94
N THR A 472 6.68 -28.63 -27.14
CA THR A 472 5.41 -29.21 -26.69
C THR A 472 4.31 -28.94 -27.70
N ASP A 473 3.49 -29.94 -28.04
CA ASP A 473 2.37 -29.76 -28.96
C ASP A 473 1.22 -28.91 -28.35
N LEU A 474 0.45 -28.25 -29.22
CA LEU A 474 -0.63 -27.34 -28.80
C LEU A 474 -1.72 -28.06 -27.99
N THR A 475 -1.96 -29.35 -28.23
CA THR A 475 -3.00 -30.11 -27.53
C THR A 475 -2.60 -30.33 -26.08
N SER A 476 -1.37 -30.78 -25.85
CA SER A 476 -0.79 -30.94 -24.52
C SER A 476 -0.76 -29.60 -23.76
N LEU A 477 -0.37 -28.52 -24.43
CA LEU A 477 -0.36 -27.20 -23.80
C LEU A 477 -1.77 -26.70 -23.46
N ALA A 478 -2.76 -26.97 -24.32
CA ALA A 478 -4.16 -26.66 -24.09
C ALA A 478 -4.76 -27.41 -22.90
N GLN A 479 -4.33 -28.65 -22.66
CA GLN A 479 -4.74 -29.40 -21.47
C GLN A 479 -4.22 -28.78 -20.17
N ILE A 480 -3.03 -28.18 -20.19
CA ILE A 480 -2.41 -27.58 -18.99
C ILE A 480 -2.95 -26.15 -18.73
N LEU A 481 -3.00 -25.31 -19.77
CA LEU A 481 -3.29 -23.88 -19.66
C LEU A 481 -4.73 -23.48 -20.02
N GLY A 482 -5.47 -24.36 -20.68
CA GLY A 482 -6.72 -24.06 -21.34
C GLY A 482 -6.51 -23.57 -22.79
N SER A 483 -7.43 -23.92 -23.67
CA SER A 483 -7.30 -23.75 -25.13
C SER A 483 -6.98 -22.33 -25.56
N LYS A 484 -7.71 -21.32 -25.06
CA LYS A 484 -7.51 -19.92 -25.43
C LYS A 484 -6.11 -19.41 -25.08
N LEU A 485 -5.62 -19.73 -23.89
CA LEU A 485 -4.30 -19.28 -23.44
C LEU A 485 -3.18 -20.07 -24.10
N ALA A 486 -3.36 -21.37 -24.34
CA ALA A 486 -2.36 -22.17 -25.04
C ALA A 486 -2.10 -21.66 -26.46
N VAL A 487 -3.16 -21.26 -27.19
CA VAL A 487 -3.03 -20.61 -28.51
C VAL A 487 -2.28 -19.29 -28.40
N ASP A 488 -2.59 -18.45 -27.42
CA ASP A 488 -1.90 -17.17 -27.20
C ASP A 488 -0.41 -17.38 -26.86
N VAL A 489 -0.08 -18.33 -25.99
CA VAL A 489 1.31 -18.70 -25.67
C VAL A 489 2.04 -19.22 -26.91
N TYR A 490 1.42 -20.06 -27.73
CA TYR A 490 1.99 -20.55 -28.98
C TYR A 490 2.36 -19.40 -29.93
N LYS A 491 1.46 -18.43 -30.09
CA LYS A 491 1.70 -17.22 -30.89
C LYS A 491 2.86 -16.39 -30.34
N GLN A 492 2.92 -16.20 -29.01
CA GLN A 492 4.03 -15.48 -28.36
C GLN A 492 5.39 -16.16 -28.54
N LEU A 493 5.41 -17.49 -28.73
CA LEU A 493 6.63 -18.26 -29.01
C LEU A 493 7.05 -18.23 -30.49
N GLY A 494 6.25 -17.59 -31.36
CA GLY A 494 6.49 -17.51 -32.80
C GLY A 494 6.15 -18.82 -33.55
N LEU A 495 5.30 -19.66 -32.96
CA LEU A 495 4.87 -20.92 -33.59
C LEU A 495 3.59 -20.70 -34.41
N GLU A 496 3.57 -21.28 -35.62
CA GLU A 496 2.37 -21.27 -36.45
C GLU A 496 1.29 -22.19 -35.86
N VAL A 497 0.11 -21.62 -35.64
CA VAL A 497 -1.07 -22.37 -35.26
C VAL A 497 -1.69 -22.90 -36.55
N LYS A 498 -1.40 -24.16 -36.91
CA LYS A 498 -2.07 -24.81 -38.05
C LYS A 498 -3.56 -24.93 -37.76
N GLU A 499 -4.39 -24.28 -38.56
CA GLU A 499 -5.84 -24.52 -38.57
C GLU A 499 -6.08 -25.99 -38.94
N ILE A 500 -6.79 -26.72 -38.08
CA ILE A 500 -7.15 -28.12 -38.35
C ILE A 500 -8.45 -28.08 -39.18
N PRO A 501 -8.45 -28.51 -40.46
CA PRO A 501 -9.66 -28.62 -41.25
C PRO A 501 -10.60 -29.69 -40.67
N LYS A 502 -11.93 -29.49 -40.79
CA LYS A 502 -12.94 -30.41 -40.24
C LYS A 502 -12.78 -31.85 -40.76
N GLY A 503 -12.78 -32.80 -39.82
CA GLY A 503 -12.74 -34.25 -40.06
C GLY A 503 -11.30 -34.72 -40.29
N THR A 504 -10.66 -35.52 -39.44
CA THR A 504 -11.11 -36.82 -38.91
C THR A 504 -10.19 -37.30 -37.77
N ARG A 505 -10.75 -37.53 -36.57
CA ARG A 505 -10.48 -38.59 -35.56
C ARG A 505 -10.90 -38.11 -34.16
N LYS A 506 -11.52 -38.99 -33.36
CA LYS A 506 -11.86 -38.73 -31.94
C LYS A 506 -10.57 -38.34 -31.18
N GLY A 507 -10.52 -37.12 -30.64
CA GLY A 507 -9.46 -36.67 -29.74
C GLY A 507 -8.84 -35.30 -30.04
N GLN A 508 -9.11 -34.67 -31.19
CA GLN A 508 -8.62 -33.32 -31.48
C GLN A 508 -9.72 -32.25 -31.30
N LEU A 509 -9.41 -31.21 -30.52
CA LEU A 509 -10.25 -30.05 -30.25
C LEU A 509 -10.26 -29.13 -31.48
N SER A 510 -11.45 -28.89 -32.06
CA SER A 510 -11.63 -27.78 -33.01
C SER A 510 -11.78 -26.46 -32.25
N LEU A 511 -11.10 -25.42 -32.74
CA LEU A 511 -11.06 -24.10 -32.10
C LEU A 511 -12.34 -23.26 -32.35
N GLU A 512 -13.29 -23.73 -33.17
CA GLU A 512 -14.55 -23.03 -33.45
C GLU A 512 -15.61 -23.14 -32.33
N LYS A 513 -15.34 -23.85 -31.22
CA LYS A 513 -16.22 -23.87 -30.04
C LYS A 513 -15.90 -22.79 -29.00
N PHE A 514 -15.16 -21.74 -29.37
CA PHE A 514 -14.78 -20.64 -28.48
C PHE A 514 -14.99 -19.27 -29.10
#